data_AF-A0A3R7KE45-F1
#
_entry.id   AF-A0A3R7KE45-F1
#
_cell.length_a   1.000
_cell.length_b   1.000
_cell.length_c   1.000
_cell.angle_alpha   90.00
_cell.angle_beta   90.00
_cell.angle_gamma   90.00
#
_symmetry.space_group_name_H-M   'P 1'
#
loop_
_entity.id
_entity.type
_entity.pdbx_description
1 polymer ?
#
loop_
_entity_poly.entity_id
_entity_poly.type
_entity_poly.pdbx_seq_one_letter_code
_entity_poly.pdbx_strand_id
1 'polypeptide(L)'
;ASTRAENGLSVIYEYVERLKKTLSKDIIFYGAENDERLTGRHESSRPNEVTAGVGTRHTSIRIPNAVAAEQKGYMEDRRPAGDADPYLVSSRLFSSCVALEAPELDLMSSLHERAWMRFDNLSQN
;
A
#
# COMPACT_ATOMS: atom_id res chain seq x y z
N ALA A 1 13.86 4.77 14.50
CA ALA A 1 13.05 4.05 13.49
C ALA A 1 12.70 2.67 14.03
N SER A 2 11.47 2.48 14.50
CA SER A 2 11.00 1.25 15.17
C SER A 2 11.16 0.00 14.30
N THR A 3 10.93 0.10 13.00
CA THR A 3 11.10 -1.03 12.06
C THR A 3 12.56 -1.48 11.89
N ARG A 4 13.54 -0.63 12.23
CA ARG A 4 14.98 -0.93 12.12
C ARG A 4 15.61 -1.30 13.47
N ALA A 5 14.83 -1.22 14.55
CA ALA A 5 15.23 -1.68 15.86
C ALA A 5 15.10 -3.22 15.97
N GLU A 6 15.52 -3.78 17.10
CA GLU A 6 15.25 -5.17 17.43
C GLU A 6 13.74 -5.47 17.37
N ASN A 7 13.38 -6.65 16.84
CA ASN A 7 12.00 -7.05 16.56
C ASN A 7 11.23 -6.11 15.61
N GLY A 8 11.91 -5.29 14.81
CA GLY A 8 11.27 -4.36 13.88
C GLY A 8 10.36 -5.00 12.82
N LEU A 9 10.49 -6.31 12.56
CA LEU A 9 9.59 -7.06 11.68
C LEU A 9 8.14 -7.09 12.21
N SER A 10 7.93 -7.15 13.52
CA SER A 10 6.57 -7.12 14.09
C SER A 10 5.87 -5.80 13.79
N VAL A 11 6.62 -4.69 13.87
CA VAL A 11 6.15 -3.34 13.53
C VAL A 11 5.82 -3.25 12.04
N ILE A 12 6.61 -3.90 11.16
CA ILE A 12 6.30 -3.97 9.73
C ILE A 12 4.96 -4.68 9.50
N TYR A 13 4.70 -5.80 10.18
CA TYR A 13 3.40 -6.47 10.07
C TYR A 13 2.26 -5.61 10.62
N GLU A 14 2.48 -4.86 11.69
CA GLU A 14 1.50 -3.89 12.18
C GLU A 14 1.18 -2.81 11.14
N TYR A 15 2.20 -2.29 10.44
CA TYR A 15 2.00 -1.34 9.34
C TYR A 15 1.18 -1.94 8.20
N VAL A 16 1.44 -3.19 7.82
CA VAL A 16 0.63 -3.91 6.82
C VAL A 16 -0.84 -4.01 7.24
N GLU A 17 -1.12 -4.33 8.51
CA GLU A 17 -2.50 -4.41 9.01
C GLU A 17 -3.21 -3.05 9.00
N ARG A 18 -2.48 -1.95 9.19
CA ARG A 18 -3.02 -0.60 9.06
C ARG A 18 -3.31 -0.25 7.59
N LEU A 19 -2.39 -0.59 6.68
CA LEU A 19 -2.56 -0.38 5.23
C LEU A 19 -3.77 -1.14 4.67
N LYS A 20 -4.07 -2.34 5.18
CA LYS A 20 -5.31 -3.07 4.84
C LYS A 20 -6.57 -2.25 5.15
N LYS A 21 -6.57 -1.55 6.29
CA LYS A 21 -7.72 -0.75 6.76
C LYS A 21 -7.86 0.58 6.02
N THR A 22 -6.76 1.09 5.46
CA THR A 22 -6.73 2.39 4.77
C THR A 22 -6.69 2.28 3.25
N LEU A 23 -6.80 1.07 2.69
CA LEU A 23 -6.66 0.81 1.25
C LEU A 23 -7.41 1.81 0.38
N SER A 24 -8.70 2.02 0.64
CA SER A 24 -9.54 2.91 -0.17
C SER A 24 -9.06 4.36 -0.16
N LYS A 25 -8.45 4.82 0.93
CA LYS A 25 -7.87 6.16 1.04
C LYS A 25 -6.46 6.23 0.44
N ASP A 26 -5.72 5.12 0.45
CA ASP A 26 -4.34 5.07 -0.03
C ASP A 26 -4.27 4.99 -1.56
N ILE A 27 -5.02 4.05 -2.15
CA ILE A 27 -4.96 3.71 -3.57
C ILE A 27 -5.36 4.88 -4.48
N ILE A 28 -6.17 5.81 -3.96
CA ILE A 28 -6.59 7.04 -4.65
C ILE A 28 -5.40 7.88 -5.12
N PHE A 29 -4.29 7.86 -4.37
CA PHE A 29 -3.11 8.68 -4.67
C PHE A 29 -2.04 7.94 -5.49
N TYR A 30 -2.27 6.68 -5.86
CA TYR A 30 -1.22 5.78 -6.35
C TYR A 30 -1.09 5.74 -7.88
N GLY A 31 -1.49 6.81 -8.56
CA GLY A 31 -1.42 6.99 -10.01
C GLY A 31 -2.73 6.73 -10.74
N ALA A 32 -2.85 7.27 -11.96
CA ALA A 32 -4.03 7.11 -12.78
C ALA A 32 -4.07 5.69 -13.39
N GLU A 33 -5.28 5.18 -13.67
CA GLU A 33 -5.50 3.91 -14.39
C GLU A 33 -4.72 2.70 -13.83
N ASN A 34 -4.41 2.74 -12.53
CA ASN A 34 -3.57 1.74 -11.88
C ASN A 34 -4.25 0.37 -11.79
N ASP A 35 -5.57 0.28 -11.99
CA ASP A 35 -6.34 -0.95 -12.15
C ASP A 35 -5.95 -1.74 -13.40
N GLU A 36 -5.51 -1.09 -14.48
CA GLU A 36 -5.00 -1.78 -15.68
C GLU A 36 -3.69 -2.53 -15.38
N ARG A 37 -2.91 -2.01 -14.43
CA ARG A 37 -1.65 -2.62 -13.99
C ARG A 37 -1.86 -3.62 -12.85
N LEU A 38 -2.62 -3.26 -11.83
CA LEU A 38 -2.90 -4.05 -10.63
C LEU A 38 -3.96 -5.11 -10.91
N THR A 39 -3.62 -6.08 -11.77
CA THR A 39 -4.55 -7.14 -12.20
C THR A 39 -4.40 -8.44 -11.40
N GLY A 40 -3.39 -8.52 -10.52
CA GLY A 40 -2.97 -9.79 -9.90
C GLY A 40 -2.16 -10.70 -10.84
N ARG A 41 -1.92 -10.27 -12.08
CA ARG A 41 -1.08 -10.97 -13.08
C ARG A 41 0.25 -10.24 -13.22
N HIS A 42 1.25 -10.88 -13.82
CA HIS A 42 2.54 -10.26 -14.17
C HIS A 42 3.24 -9.55 -13.00
N GLU A 43 3.44 -10.26 -11.88
CA GLU A 43 4.11 -9.71 -10.69
C GLU A 43 3.43 -8.46 -10.08
N SER A 44 2.10 -8.36 -10.19
CA SER A 44 1.28 -7.33 -9.56
C SER A 44 0.30 -7.92 -8.54
N SER A 45 -0.23 -7.09 -7.63
CA SER A 45 -1.38 -7.44 -6.80
C SER A 45 -2.68 -6.97 -7.45
N ARG A 46 -3.82 -7.34 -6.86
CA ARG A 46 -5.10 -6.69 -7.18
C ARG A 46 -5.20 -5.31 -6.50
N PRO A 47 -6.09 -4.42 -6.96
CA PRO A 47 -6.18 -3.06 -6.43
C PRO A 47 -7.11 -2.96 -5.21
N ASN A 48 -7.97 -3.95 -5.00
CA ASN A 48 -9.02 -3.99 -3.97
C ASN A 48 -8.63 -4.81 -2.73
N GLU A 49 -7.40 -5.28 -2.64
CA GLU A 49 -6.86 -6.00 -1.49
C GLU A 49 -5.41 -5.58 -1.20
N VAL A 50 -5.04 -5.60 0.08
CA VAL A 50 -3.63 -5.46 0.50
C VAL A 50 -3.15 -6.81 0.98
N THR A 51 -2.23 -7.41 0.23
CA THR A 51 -1.51 -8.62 0.61
C THR A 51 -0.08 -8.27 1.01
N ALA A 52 0.53 -9.10 1.84
CA ALA A 52 1.96 -9.02 2.13
C ALA A 52 2.62 -10.40 2.10
N GLY A 53 3.89 -10.45 1.74
CA GLY A 53 4.65 -11.69 1.79
C GLY A 53 6.17 -11.50 1.74
N VAL A 54 6.87 -12.49 2.29
CA VAL A 54 8.33 -12.53 2.32
C VAL A 54 8.86 -12.98 0.96
N GLY A 55 9.73 -12.18 0.35
CA GLY A 55 10.43 -12.50 -0.91
C GLY A 55 9.55 -12.62 -2.17
N THR A 56 8.23 -12.63 -2.03
CA THR A 56 7.30 -12.76 -3.15
C THR A 56 7.15 -11.45 -3.91
N ARG A 57 6.95 -11.58 -5.22
CA ARG A 57 6.66 -10.46 -6.10
C ARG A 57 5.18 -10.28 -6.43
N HIS A 58 4.35 -11.26 -6.11
CA HIS A 58 2.91 -11.28 -6.38
C HIS A 58 2.13 -10.80 -5.15
N THR A 59 2.49 -9.62 -4.62
CA THR A 59 1.89 -9.09 -3.40
C THR A 59 1.91 -7.57 -3.41
N SER A 60 0.99 -6.95 -2.67
CA SER A 60 0.92 -5.49 -2.54
C SER A 60 2.14 -4.96 -1.79
N ILE A 61 2.48 -5.58 -0.65
CA ILE A 61 3.61 -5.21 0.20
C ILE A 61 4.62 -6.33 0.25
N ARG A 62 5.83 -6.10 -0.26
CA ARG A 62 6.91 -7.08 -0.19
C ARG A 62 7.77 -6.86 1.05
N ILE A 63 8.04 -7.95 1.78
CA ILE A 63 9.05 -7.98 2.84
C ILE A 63 10.29 -8.67 2.27
N PRO A 64 11.44 -7.97 2.14
CA PRO A 64 12.66 -8.59 1.61
C PRO A 64 13.15 -9.77 2.46
N ASN A 65 13.75 -10.79 1.81
CA ASN A 65 14.30 -11.96 2.51
C ASN A 65 15.31 -11.59 3.61
N ALA A 66 16.16 -10.60 3.36
CA ALA A 66 17.11 -10.10 4.36
C ALA A 66 16.41 -9.50 5.59
N VAL A 67 15.32 -8.75 5.39
CA VAL A 67 14.52 -8.17 6.49
C VAL A 67 13.88 -9.27 7.32
N ALA A 68 13.36 -10.32 6.68
CA ALA A 68 12.82 -11.48 7.37
C ALA A 68 13.92 -12.27 8.12
N ALA A 69 15.11 -12.42 7.55
CA ALA A 69 16.23 -13.09 8.21
C ALA A 69 16.75 -12.29 9.42
N GLU A 70 16.86 -10.97 9.30
CA GLU A 70 17.37 -10.07 10.35
C GLU A 70 16.31 -9.65 11.36
N GLN A 71 15.03 -9.99 11.14
CA GLN A 71 13.88 -9.60 11.96
C GLN A 71 13.69 -8.08 12.11
N LYS A 72 14.23 -7.28 11.18
CA LYS A 72 14.15 -5.81 11.15
C LYS A 72 14.53 -5.26 9.78
N GLY A 73 14.11 -4.04 9.48
CA GLY A 73 14.48 -3.30 8.27
C GLY A 73 13.36 -2.46 7.69
N TYR A 74 12.90 -2.84 6.49
CA TYR A 74 11.91 -2.10 5.71
C TYR A 74 10.91 -3.03 4.99
N MET A 75 9.83 -2.45 4.50
CA MET A 75 8.90 -3.09 3.57
C MET A 75 8.84 -2.27 2.28
N GLU A 76 8.43 -2.91 1.18
CA GLU A 76 8.28 -2.28 -0.13
C GLU A 76 6.81 -2.24 -0.50
N ASP A 77 6.22 -1.04 -0.62
CA ASP A 77 4.88 -0.88 -1.21
C ASP A 77 4.98 -0.89 -2.73
N ARG A 78 4.32 -1.85 -3.37
CA ARG A 78 4.40 -2.10 -4.82
C ARG A 78 3.14 -1.65 -5.57
N ARG A 79 2.21 -1.03 -4.84
CA ARG A 79 0.95 -0.53 -5.39
C ARG A 79 1.08 0.81 -6.14
N PRO A 80 2.04 1.72 -5.88
CA PRO A 80 2.17 2.93 -6.70
C PRO A 80 2.47 2.61 -8.18
N ALA A 81 1.79 3.29 -9.09
CA ALA A 81 2.09 3.29 -10.52
C ALA A 81 3.28 4.21 -10.85
N GLY A 82 3.77 4.14 -12.10
CA GLY A 82 4.93 4.92 -12.54
C GLY A 82 4.68 6.42 -12.69
N ASP A 83 3.41 6.84 -12.79
CA ASP A 83 2.95 8.21 -12.89
C ASP A 83 2.51 8.82 -11.54
N ALA A 84 2.58 8.04 -10.46
CA ALA A 84 2.11 8.48 -9.15
C ALA A 84 2.95 9.65 -8.61
N ASP A 85 2.29 10.63 -7.99
CA ASP A 85 2.98 11.75 -7.34
C ASP A 85 3.72 11.25 -6.07
N PRO A 86 5.06 11.33 -6.01
CA PRO A 86 5.83 10.79 -4.89
C PRO A 86 5.53 11.48 -3.56
N TYR A 87 5.10 12.75 -3.56
CA TYR A 87 4.76 13.47 -2.33
C TYR A 87 3.43 12.99 -1.76
N LEU A 88 2.42 12.77 -2.61
CA LEU A 88 1.13 12.25 -2.18
C LEU A 88 1.26 10.79 -1.71
N VAL A 89 1.97 9.96 -2.47
CA VAL A 89 2.24 8.56 -2.11
C VAL A 89 2.96 8.45 -0.78
N SER A 90 4.06 9.19 -0.59
CA SER A 90 4.87 9.12 0.63
C SER A 90 4.12 9.65 1.86
N SER A 91 3.42 10.77 1.73
CA SER A 91 2.60 11.34 2.82
C SER A 91 1.51 10.38 3.24
N ARG A 92 0.80 9.79 2.27
CA ARG A 92 -0.28 8.84 2.52
C ARG A 92 0.23 7.53 3.13
N LEU A 93 1.29 6.97 2.57
CA LEU A 93 1.93 5.76 3.11
C LEU A 93 2.37 5.97 4.56
N PHE A 94 3.02 7.10 4.86
CA PHE A 94 3.44 7.43 6.20
C PHE A 94 2.25 7.51 7.16
N SER A 95 1.23 8.32 6.82
CA SER A 95 0.05 8.48 7.66
C SER A 95 -0.63 7.16 7.98
N SER A 96 -0.83 6.30 6.98
CA SER A 96 -1.44 4.99 7.18
C SER A 96 -0.57 4.06 8.03
N CYS A 97 0.74 4.01 7.79
CA CYS A 97 1.66 3.17 8.58
C CYS A 97 1.70 3.61 10.05
N VAL A 98 1.79 4.91 10.33
CA VAL A 98 1.92 5.41 11.70
C VAL A 98 0.59 5.70 12.39
N ALA A 99 -0.55 5.44 11.72
CA ALA A 99 -1.89 5.75 12.21
C ALA A 99 -2.08 7.25 12.53
N LEU A 100 -1.51 8.11 11.68
CA LEU A 100 -1.66 9.55 11.78
C LEU A 100 -2.84 10.01 10.92
N GLU A 101 -3.77 10.73 11.53
CA GLU A 101 -4.86 11.39 10.81
C GLU A 101 -4.31 12.41 9.81
N ALA A 102 -4.89 12.42 8.60
CA ALA A 102 -4.49 13.33 7.52
C ALA A 102 -5.75 13.95 6.89
N PRO A 103 -6.43 14.85 7.59
CA PRO A 103 -7.70 15.41 7.14
C PRO A 103 -7.58 16.16 5.80
N GLU A 104 -6.44 16.80 5.53
CA GLU A 104 -6.19 17.47 4.26
C GLU A 104 -6.08 16.48 3.09
N LEU A 105 -5.39 15.34 3.30
CA LEU A 105 -5.32 14.27 2.30
C LEU A 105 -6.70 13.63 2.09
N ASP A 106 -7.44 13.40 3.17
CA ASP A 106 -8.79 12.85 3.11
C ASP A 106 -9.73 13.80 2.33
N LEU A 107 -9.60 15.12 2.51
CA LEU A 107 -10.37 16.12 1.75
C LEU A 107 -9.98 16.12 0.25
N MET A 108 -8.69 16.07 -0.04
CA MET A 108 -8.16 16.03 -1.42
C MET A 108 -8.44 14.72 -2.16
N SER A 109 -8.84 13.66 -1.45
CA SER A 109 -9.12 12.35 -2.05
C SER A 109 -10.23 12.42 -3.10
N SER A 110 -11.22 13.30 -2.90
CA SER A 110 -12.31 13.55 -3.85
C SER A 110 -11.83 14.02 -5.23
N LEU A 111 -10.70 14.73 -5.32
CA LEU A 111 -10.13 15.23 -6.57
C LEU A 111 -9.42 14.14 -7.38
N HIS A 112 -9.02 13.07 -6.70
CA HIS A 112 -8.23 11.97 -7.26
C HIS A 112 -9.06 10.70 -7.44
N GLU A 113 -10.28 10.65 -6.90
CA GLU A 113 -11.18 9.50 -7.00
C GLU A 113 -11.53 9.18 -8.46
N ARG A 114 -11.46 7.90 -8.81
CA ARG A 114 -11.80 7.36 -10.14
C ARG A 114 -12.84 6.25 -10.02
N ALA A 115 -13.53 5.97 -11.12
CA ALA A 115 -14.61 4.98 -11.15
C ALA A 115 -14.14 3.58 -10.71
N TRP A 116 -12.94 3.15 -11.11
CA TRP A 116 -12.39 1.84 -10.79
C TRP A 116 -12.06 1.65 -9.29
N MET A 117 -11.89 2.76 -8.55
CA MET A 117 -11.56 2.74 -7.11
C MET A 117 -12.78 2.42 -6.24
N ARG A 118 -13.98 2.36 -6.83
CA ARG A 118 -15.23 2.00 -6.15
C ARG A 118 -15.39 0.49 -6.13
N PHE A 119 -14.73 -0.14 -5.16
CA PHE A 119 -14.64 -1.61 -5.06
C PHE A 119 -15.98 -2.31 -4.80
N ASP A 120 -17.02 -1.58 -4.41
CA ASP A 120 -18.37 -2.11 -4.17
C ASP A 120 -19.03 -2.68 -5.44
N ASN A 121 -18.57 -2.28 -6.63
CA ASN A 121 -19.11 -2.73 -7.92
C ASN A 121 -18.34 -3.90 -8.57
N LEU A 122 -17.22 -4.34 -7.98
CA LEU A 122 -16.34 -5.36 -8.57
C LEU A 122 -16.57 -6.78 -8.04
N SER A 123 -17.59 -6.97 -7.18
CA SER A 123 -17.97 -8.28 -6.63
C SER A 123 -18.92 -9.09 -7.52
N GLN A 124 -19.24 -8.63 -8.74
CA GLN A 124 -20.23 -9.26 -9.63
C GLN A 124 -19.71 -9.80 -10.98
N ASN A 125 -18.40 -9.89 -11.21
CA ASN A 125 -17.87 -10.53 -12.43
C ASN A 125 -16.85 -11.63 -12.12
#